data_AF-A0A2M7MHF6-F1
#
_entry.id   AF-A0A2M7MHF6-F1
#
_cell.length_a   1.000
_cell.length_b   1.000
_cell.length_c   1.000
_cell.angle_alpha   90.00
_cell.angle_beta   90.00
_cell.angle_gamma   90.00
#
_symmetry.space_group_name_H-M   'P 1'
#
loop_
_entity.id
_entity.type
_entity.pdbx_description
1 polymer ?
#
loop_
_entity_poly.entity_id
_entity_poly.type
_entity_poly.pdbx_seq_one_letter_code
_entity_poly.pdbx_strand_id
1 'polypeptide(L)'
;MPAQKNLKTAPVASRSNPAHKSYRHIAFVFIILAVILILGVTYLALSKVTITLTPSNATVDYDFTLTLADNPENNTSTTVILPAKIMGSESPVEQKFSVAAGSAVDAQAEGTVTIYNNRGAGQTLIATTRLLTPEGKIFRLKDKITVPANSSLQAKIQADEKGVGGNIPPTAFTIPGLSESLQKLVYGKSTTPMTGGTRQIGRLTATDVEKAELELTKKSSADAIAQFFEALDDKNLVLIGSQTKLTDGKADQELGSEVSSFTFSGQLTVSAVFAKQNEILELAKTKLKESQGAKSEFVSVDPASLTYELMAVDMEKLAAQVKVSISGLATLDPSKDIFDKNLLVGFTENDLKLYFSQFDSIKDTKIEFTPFWVKKVPILKDHIIIKIEK
;
A
#
# COMPACT_ATOMS: atom_id res chain seq x y z
N MET A 1 117.27 24.72 69.13
CA MET A 1 116.79 23.39 68.70
C MET A 1 115.48 23.11 69.43
N PRO A 2 114.52 22.29 68.94
CA PRO A 2 114.04 21.99 67.58
C PRO A 2 112.47 21.92 67.49
N ALA A 3 111.97 21.62 66.28
CA ALA A 3 110.84 20.74 65.90
C ALA A 3 109.31 21.04 66.13
N GLN A 4 108.60 21.08 64.98
CA GLN A 4 107.38 20.35 64.55
C GLN A 4 105.97 20.47 65.22
N LYS A 5 105.03 20.97 64.40
CA LYS A 5 103.72 20.41 63.91
C LYS A 5 102.70 19.80 64.89
N ASN A 6 101.47 20.37 64.93
CA ASN A 6 100.20 19.68 65.22
C ASN A 6 98.96 20.43 64.63
N LEU A 7 98.03 19.69 64.00
CA LEU A 7 96.70 20.12 63.51
C LEU A 7 95.61 19.88 64.56
N LYS A 8 94.56 20.74 64.67
CA LYS A 8 93.12 20.34 64.84
C LYS A 8 92.10 21.51 65.01
N THR A 9 91.08 21.47 64.13
CA THR A 9 89.62 21.75 64.25
C THR A 9 89.02 23.05 64.83
N ALA A 10 87.99 23.52 64.11
CA ALA A 10 87.18 24.73 64.24
C ALA A 10 86.24 24.83 65.46
N PRO A 11 85.66 26.02 65.69
CA PRO A 11 84.23 26.16 65.90
C PRO A 11 83.56 26.92 64.75
N VAL A 12 82.37 26.44 64.39
CA VAL A 12 81.51 26.93 63.32
C VAL A 12 80.97 28.31 63.67
N ALA A 13 81.05 29.25 62.72
CA ALA A 13 80.40 30.55 62.83
C ALA A 13 78.86 30.37 62.82
N SER A 14 78.20 30.73 63.92
CA SER A 14 76.75 30.84 64.01
C SER A 14 76.25 31.96 63.09
N ARG A 15 75.74 31.59 61.91
CA ARG A 15 74.97 32.50 61.06
C ARG A 15 73.65 32.79 61.74
N SER A 16 73.40 34.05 62.08
CA SER A 16 72.10 34.51 62.57
C SER A 16 71.05 34.31 61.48
N ASN A 17 70.00 33.56 61.81
CA ASN A 17 68.85 33.36 60.95
C ASN A 17 68.13 34.71 60.75
N PRO A 18 67.86 35.16 59.51
CA PRO A 18 67.09 36.39 59.29
C PRO A 18 65.67 36.25 59.85
N ALA A 19 65.12 37.34 60.36
CA ALA A 19 63.84 37.36 61.08
C ALA A 19 62.69 36.77 60.24
N HIS A 20 62.07 35.70 60.75
CA HIS A 20 60.99 34.90 60.18
C HIS A 20 59.66 35.64 59.82
N LYS A 21 59.60 36.98 59.84
CA LYS A 21 58.34 37.74 59.61
C LYS A 21 58.00 37.96 58.12
N SER A 22 58.97 38.10 57.22
CA SER A 22 58.67 38.35 55.78
C SER A 22 58.29 37.07 55.02
N TYR A 23 58.90 35.92 55.35
CA TYR A 23 58.53 34.62 54.77
C TYR A 23 57.10 34.20 55.12
N ARG A 24 56.58 34.57 56.29
CA ARG A 24 55.19 34.30 56.68
C ARG A 24 54.18 35.04 55.82
N HIS A 25 54.49 36.27 55.37
CA HIS A 25 53.61 37.04 54.48
C HIS A 25 53.62 36.47 53.06
N ILE A 26 54.80 36.13 52.53
CA ILE A 26 54.92 35.52 51.20
C ILE A 26 54.25 34.15 51.16
N ALA A 27 54.45 33.33 52.19
CA ALA A 27 53.78 32.04 52.32
C ALA A 27 52.24 32.19 52.41
N PHE A 28 51.74 33.20 53.13
CA PHE A 28 50.31 33.46 53.23
C PHE A 28 49.70 33.89 51.89
N VAL A 29 50.34 34.79 51.14
CA VAL A 29 49.89 35.20 49.80
C VAL A 29 49.92 34.02 48.83
N PHE A 30 50.96 33.19 48.89
CA PHE A 30 51.05 31.97 48.07
C PHE A 30 49.94 30.97 48.41
N ILE A 31 49.63 30.76 49.69
CA ILE A 31 48.52 29.90 50.11
C ILE A 31 47.18 30.46 49.61
N ILE A 32 46.94 31.76 49.69
CA ILE A 32 45.72 32.38 49.16
C ILE A 32 45.62 32.18 47.65
N LEU A 33 46.70 32.43 46.89
CA LEU A 33 46.73 32.21 45.45
C LEU A 33 46.51 30.74 45.09
N ALA A 34 47.11 29.81 45.82
CA ALA A 34 46.91 28.38 45.64
C ALA A 34 45.46 27.99 45.93
N VAL A 35 44.83 28.52 46.99
CA VAL A 35 43.42 28.29 47.30
C VAL A 35 42.51 28.86 46.21
N ILE A 36 42.76 30.08 45.72
CA ILE A 36 42.00 30.68 44.61
C ILE A 36 42.14 29.84 43.35
N LEU A 37 43.35 29.36 43.05
CA LEU A 37 43.59 28.52 41.89
C LEU A 37 42.88 27.17 42.02
N ILE A 38 42.93 26.53 43.20
CA ILE A 38 42.19 25.30 43.49
C ILE A 38 40.68 25.53 43.36
N LEU A 39 40.16 26.66 43.88
CA LEU A 39 38.75 27.02 43.76
C LEU A 39 38.35 27.25 42.29
N GLY A 40 39.19 27.90 41.50
CA GLY A 40 38.95 28.09 40.07
C GLY A 40 38.96 26.77 39.28
N VAL A 41 39.94 25.91 39.53
CA VAL A 41 40.05 24.59 38.88
C VAL A 41 38.91 23.68 39.30
N THR A 42 38.55 23.64 40.59
CA THR A 42 37.41 22.85 41.06
C THR A 42 36.09 23.38 40.53
N TYR A 43 35.92 24.70 40.43
CA TYR A 43 34.76 25.30 39.77
C TYR A 43 34.65 24.81 38.31
N LEU A 44 35.72 24.91 37.53
CA LEU A 44 35.70 24.47 36.12
C LEU A 44 35.51 22.95 35.98
N ALA A 45 36.16 22.15 36.83
CA ALA A 45 36.13 20.69 36.76
C ALA A 45 34.79 20.08 37.20
N LEU A 46 34.06 20.72 38.12
CA LEU A 46 32.76 20.22 38.58
C LEU A 46 31.57 20.85 37.86
N SER A 47 31.72 22.03 37.23
CA SER A 47 30.59 22.72 36.62
C SER A 47 30.07 21.96 35.41
N LYS A 48 28.81 21.51 35.46
CA LYS A 48 28.12 20.79 34.39
C LYS A 48 26.71 21.35 34.18
N VAL A 49 26.21 21.26 32.96
CA VAL A 49 24.83 21.56 32.60
C VAL A 49 24.22 20.38 31.86
N THR A 50 23.02 19.98 32.26
CA THR A 50 22.19 19.02 31.53
C THR A 50 20.98 19.75 30.97
N ILE A 51 20.82 19.73 29.65
CA ILE A 51 19.70 20.32 28.91
C ILE A 51 18.85 19.16 28.41
N THR A 52 17.64 19.02 28.90
CA THR A 52 16.66 18.02 28.45
C THR A 52 15.62 18.69 27.58
N LEU A 53 15.53 18.27 26.31
CA LEU A 53 14.59 18.79 25.32
C LEU A 53 13.43 17.83 25.15
N THR A 54 12.20 18.33 25.30
CA THR A 54 10.97 17.56 25.05
C THR A 54 10.46 17.90 23.66
N PRO A 55 10.38 16.94 22.71
CA PRO A 55 9.96 17.21 21.34
C PRO A 55 8.46 17.54 21.27
N SER A 56 8.08 18.41 20.32
CA SER A 56 6.68 18.79 20.12
C SER A 56 5.84 17.74 19.41
N ASN A 57 6.46 16.69 18.82
CA ASN A 57 5.80 15.63 18.07
C ASN A 57 4.71 16.15 17.10
N ALA A 58 4.91 17.34 16.53
CA ALA A 58 3.97 17.93 15.60
C ALA A 58 4.08 17.19 14.26
N THR A 59 2.94 16.84 13.69
CA THR A 59 2.88 16.26 12.34
C THR A 59 3.09 17.36 11.32
N VAL A 60 3.96 17.09 10.35
CA VAL A 60 4.26 17.95 9.22
C VAL A 60 3.86 17.20 7.97
N ASP A 61 2.83 17.70 7.29
CA ASP A 61 2.36 17.15 6.03
C ASP A 61 2.94 17.96 4.86
N TYR A 62 3.34 17.27 3.81
CA TYR A 62 3.82 17.90 2.59
C TYR A 62 3.28 17.19 1.35
N ASP A 63 2.63 17.98 0.51
CA ASP A 63 2.05 17.55 -0.76
C ASP A 63 2.85 18.15 -1.92
N PHE A 64 3.15 17.34 -2.93
CA PHE A 64 3.74 17.81 -4.18
C PHE A 64 3.28 16.99 -5.37
N THR A 65 3.37 17.56 -6.56
CA THR A 65 3.10 16.86 -7.81
C THR A 65 4.41 16.32 -8.38
N LEU A 66 4.41 15.04 -8.74
CA LEU A 66 5.51 14.32 -9.34
C LEU A 66 5.12 13.87 -10.75
N THR A 67 6.04 14.06 -11.70
CA THR A 67 5.91 13.50 -13.04
C THR A 67 6.67 12.18 -13.12
N LEU A 68 5.97 11.12 -13.52
CA LEU A 68 6.51 9.78 -13.75
C LEU A 68 6.50 9.51 -15.26
N ALA A 69 7.62 9.07 -15.84
CA ALA A 69 7.70 8.81 -17.27
C ALA A 69 8.60 7.61 -17.61
N ASP A 70 8.28 6.88 -18.70
CA ASP A 70 9.09 5.75 -19.17
C ASP A 70 10.45 6.22 -19.70
N ASN A 71 10.47 7.39 -20.36
CA ASN A 71 11.72 8.04 -20.76
C ASN A 71 11.80 9.49 -20.22
N PRO A 72 12.60 9.74 -19.17
CA PRO A 72 12.76 11.08 -18.59
C PRO A 72 13.33 12.11 -19.56
N GLU A 73 14.19 11.70 -20.52
CA GLU A 73 14.88 12.61 -21.43
C GLU A 73 13.97 13.25 -22.50
N ASN A 74 12.83 12.63 -22.81
CA ASN A 74 11.88 13.12 -23.82
C ASN A 74 10.86 14.12 -23.26
N ASN A 75 10.91 14.42 -21.96
CA ASN A 75 9.92 15.28 -21.31
C ASN A 75 10.49 16.65 -20.98
N THR A 76 9.95 17.69 -21.61
CA THR A 76 10.31 19.12 -21.42
C THR A 76 9.75 19.73 -20.13
N SER A 77 9.41 18.91 -19.13
CA SER A 77 8.86 19.41 -17.86
C SER A 77 9.95 20.08 -17.01
N THR A 78 9.62 21.23 -16.43
CA THR A 78 10.46 21.96 -15.47
C THR A 78 10.50 21.34 -14.07
N THR A 79 9.87 20.16 -13.88
CA THR A 79 9.69 19.48 -12.60
C THR A 79 10.56 18.22 -12.56
N VAL A 80 10.92 17.75 -11.35
CA VAL A 80 11.66 16.49 -11.16
C VAL A 80 10.89 15.32 -11.80
N ILE A 81 11.56 14.56 -12.67
CA ILE A 81 10.98 13.40 -13.37
C ILE A 81 11.64 12.13 -12.84
N LEU A 82 10.83 11.15 -12.44
CA LEU A 82 11.33 9.82 -12.08
C LEU A 82 10.94 8.78 -13.14
N PRO A 83 11.80 7.77 -13.36
CA PRO A 83 11.51 6.69 -14.28
C PRO A 83 10.32 5.85 -13.79
N ALA A 84 9.41 5.52 -14.70
CA ALA A 84 8.25 4.68 -14.40
C ALA A 84 7.83 3.89 -15.63
N LYS A 85 7.34 2.66 -15.43
CA LYS A 85 6.74 1.88 -16.49
C LYS A 85 5.26 2.22 -16.60
N ILE A 86 4.85 2.75 -17.74
CA ILE A 86 3.43 3.00 -18.03
C ILE A 86 2.95 1.95 -19.01
N MET A 87 1.88 1.26 -18.63
CA MET A 87 1.26 0.23 -19.45
C MET A 87 -0.19 0.59 -19.70
N GLY A 88 -0.65 0.32 -20.90
CA GLY A 88 -2.04 0.50 -21.26
C GLY A 88 -2.52 -0.64 -22.13
N SER A 89 -3.78 -0.99 -21.97
CA SER A 89 -4.47 -1.93 -22.83
C SER A 89 -5.86 -1.40 -23.14
N GLU A 90 -6.32 -1.75 -24.33
CA GLU A 90 -7.66 -1.48 -24.77
C GLU A 90 -8.24 -2.80 -25.27
N SER A 91 -9.34 -3.24 -24.66
CA SER A 91 -9.95 -4.52 -25.01
C SER A 91 -11.48 -4.49 -24.89
N PRO A 92 -12.18 -5.25 -25.75
CA PRO A 92 -13.62 -5.45 -25.59
C PRO A 92 -13.88 -6.34 -24.38
N VAL A 93 -14.81 -5.92 -23.53
CA VAL A 93 -15.23 -6.65 -22.34
C VAL A 93 -16.73 -6.92 -22.41
N GLU A 94 -17.12 -8.13 -22.00
CA GLU A 94 -18.51 -8.57 -22.00
C GLU A 94 -18.75 -9.51 -20.82
N GLN A 95 -19.83 -9.28 -20.07
CA GLN A 95 -20.24 -10.19 -19.01
C GLN A 95 -21.76 -10.26 -18.91
N LYS A 96 -22.26 -11.46 -18.61
CA LYS A 96 -23.66 -11.74 -18.36
C LYS A 96 -24.01 -11.49 -16.89
N PHE A 97 -25.07 -10.72 -16.65
CA PHE A 97 -25.60 -10.37 -15.34
C PHE A 97 -27.03 -10.90 -15.18
N SER A 98 -27.36 -11.35 -13.98
CA SER A 98 -28.72 -11.79 -13.64
C SER A 98 -29.56 -10.60 -13.22
N VAL A 99 -30.82 -10.55 -13.65
CA VAL A 99 -31.78 -9.55 -13.15
C VAL A 99 -32.37 -10.05 -11.85
N ALA A 100 -32.62 -9.14 -10.90
CA ALA A 100 -33.27 -9.48 -9.64
C ALA A 100 -34.59 -10.24 -9.91
N ALA A 101 -34.76 -11.40 -9.24
CA ALA A 101 -35.89 -12.29 -9.48
C ALA A 101 -37.22 -11.57 -9.16
N GLY A 102 -38.05 -11.40 -10.19
CA GLY A 102 -39.39 -10.85 -10.09
C GLY A 102 -40.45 -11.95 -10.15
N SER A 103 -41.27 -11.92 -11.20
CA SER A 103 -42.38 -12.85 -11.40
C SER A 103 -41.90 -14.15 -12.06
N ALA A 104 -42.49 -15.28 -11.65
CA ALA A 104 -42.29 -16.56 -12.32
C ALA A 104 -43.08 -16.60 -13.62
N VAL A 105 -42.41 -16.92 -14.73
CA VAL A 105 -43.05 -17.10 -16.04
C VAL A 105 -42.77 -18.51 -16.58
N ASP A 106 -43.76 -19.06 -17.26
CA ASP A 106 -43.71 -20.38 -17.86
C ASP A 106 -42.60 -20.45 -18.92
N ALA A 107 -41.70 -21.41 -18.74
CA ALA A 107 -40.59 -21.70 -19.63
C ALA A 107 -40.63 -23.18 -20.03
N GLN A 108 -39.89 -23.56 -21.06
CA GLN A 108 -39.79 -24.96 -21.44
C GLN A 108 -38.72 -25.64 -20.57
N ALA A 109 -39.11 -26.73 -19.91
CA ALA A 109 -38.17 -27.56 -19.16
C ALA A 109 -37.13 -28.18 -20.11
N GLU A 110 -35.90 -28.30 -19.65
CA GLU A 110 -34.80 -28.89 -20.39
C GLU A 110 -34.14 -30.00 -19.57
N GLY A 111 -33.50 -30.93 -20.28
CA GLY A 111 -32.66 -31.93 -19.65
C GLY A 111 -32.01 -32.85 -20.67
N THR A 112 -31.42 -33.93 -20.18
CA THR A 112 -30.68 -34.90 -20.99
C THR A 112 -31.35 -36.26 -20.95
N VAL A 113 -31.42 -36.90 -22.11
CA VAL A 113 -31.94 -38.26 -22.28
C VAL A 113 -30.87 -39.12 -22.94
N THR A 114 -30.72 -40.36 -22.48
CA THR A 114 -29.90 -41.35 -23.15
C THR A 114 -30.79 -42.13 -24.10
N ILE A 115 -30.50 -42.06 -25.40
CA ILE A 115 -31.22 -42.78 -26.44
C ILE A 115 -30.48 -44.07 -26.75
N TYR A 116 -31.16 -45.20 -26.59
CA TYR A 116 -30.64 -46.53 -26.86
C TYR A 116 -31.09 -46.98 -28.24
N ASN A 117 -30.20 -47.61 -29.00
CA ASN A 117 -30.50 -48.24 -30.28
C ASN A 117 -30.01 -49.70 -30.25
N ASN A 118 -30.93 -50.62 -30.01
CA ASN A 118 -30.69 -52.06 -30.00
C ASN A 118 -30.87 -52.71 -31.39
N ARG A 119 -30.93 -51.91 -32.45
CA ARG A 119 -30.97 -52.41 -33.82
C ARG A 119 -29.56 -52.71 -34.31
N GLY A 120 -29.45 -53.63 -35.27
CA GLY A 120 -28.22 -53.87 -36.03
C GLY A 120 -27.86 -52.78 -37.05
N ALA A 121 -28.63 -51.70 -37.14
CA ALA A 121 -28.38 -50.57 -38.04
C ALA A 121 -28.47 -49.24 -37.26
N GLY A 122 -27.74 -48.22 -37.71
CA GLY A 122 -27.80 -46.88 -37.12
C GLY A 122 -29.18 -46.24 -37.27
N GLN A 123 -29.60 -45.49 -36.26
CA GLN A 123 -30.85 -44.73 -36.25
C GLN A 123 -30.55 -43.23 -36.21
N THR A 124 -30.87 -42.53 -37.29
CA THR A 124 -30.81 -41.07 -37.34
C THR A 124 -32.12 -40.48 -36.81
N LEU A 125 -32.02 -39.50 -35.91
CA LEU A 125 -33.13 -38.71 -35.39
C LEU A 125 -32.87 -37.23 -35.71
N ILE A 126 -33.85 -36.57 -36.30
CA ILE A 126 -33.73 -35.15 -36.66
C ILE A 126 -33.94 -34.26 -35.42
N ALA A 127 -33.40 -33.05 -35.47
CA ALA A 127 -33.81 -32.00 -34.53
C ALA A 127 -35.34 -31.90 -34.53
N THR A 128 -35.92 -31.63 -33.37
CA THR A 128 -37.37 -31.58 -33.08
C THR A 128 -38.13 -32.91 -33.08
N THR A 129 -37.44 -34.04 -33.18
CA THR A 129 -38.07 -35.37 -33.02
C THR A 129 -38.77 -35.45 -31.66
N ARG A 130 -40.02 -35.96 -31.65
CA ARG A 130 -40.84 -36.08 -30.45
C ARG A 130 -40.42 -37.29 -29.60
N LEU A 131 -40.32 -37.07 -28.30
CA LEU A 131 -40.12 -38.07 -27.27
C LEU A 131 -41.31 -37.99 -26.32
N LEU A 132 -42.05 -39.09 -26.21
CA LEU A 132 -43.27 -39.19 -25.41
C LEU A 132 -42.97 -39.92 -24.11
N THR A 133 -43.37 -39.32 -22.99
CA THR A 133 -43.31 -39.95 -21.66
C THR A 133 -44.57 -40.81 -21.41
N PRO A 134 -44.52 -41.76 -20.46
CA PRO A 134 -45.70 -42.51 -20.03
C PRO A 134 -46.87 -41.63 -19.56
N GLU A 135 -46.55 -40.44 -19.02
CA GLU A 135 -47.50 -39.44 -18.53
C GLU A 135 -48.08 -38.56 -19.65
N GLY A 136 -47.75 -38.85 -20.91
CA GLY A 136 -48.26 -38.11 -22.06
C GLY A 136 -47.56 -36.78 -22.35
N LYS A 137 -46.51 -36.42 -21.60
CA LYS A 137 -45.70 -35.22 -21.86
C LYS A 137 -44.77 -35.44 -23.04
N ILE A 138 -44.72 -34.46 -23.95
CA ILE A 138 -43.90 -34.48 -25.16
C ILE A 138 -42.67 -33.60 -24.95
N PHE A 139 -41.51 -34.16 -25.29
CA PHE A 139 -40.24 -33.45 -25.37
C PHE A 139 -39.71 -33.53 -26.79
N ARG A 140 -38.89 -32.56 -27.18
CA ARG A 140 -38.29 -32.45 -28.49
C ARG A 140 -36.79 -32.45 -28.41
N LEU A 141 -36.17 -33.13 -29.35
CA LEU A 141 -34.72 -33.16 -29.51
C LEU A 141 -34.19 -31.79 -29.96
N LYS A 142 -33.12 -31.28 -29.34
CA LYS A 142 -32.52 -30.00 -29.76
C LYS A 142 -31.70 -30.13 -31.04
N ASP A 143 -30.90 -31.18 -31.13
CA ASP A 143 -29.94 -31.38 -32.21
C ASP A 143 -30.26 -32.65 -33.02
N LYS A 144 -29.85 -32.69 -34.28
CA LYS A 144 -29.88 -33.93 -35.06
C LYS A 144 -28.81 -34.88 -34.50
N ILE A 145 -29.19 -36.12 -34.21
CA ILE A 145 -28.27 -37.15 -33.74
C ILE A 145 -28.37 -38.42 -34.59
N THR A 146 -27.28 -39.17 -34.65
CA THR A 146 -27.26 -40.52 -35.23
C THR A 146 -26.78 -41.48 -34.17
N VAL A 147 -27.66 -42.37 -33.70
CA VAL A 147 -27.32 -43.39 -32.72
C VAL A 147 -26.82 -44.64 -33.47
N PRO A 148 -25.55 -45.07 -33.29
CA PRO A 148 -25.02 -46.25 -33.96
C PRO A 148 -25.79 -47.53 -33.61
N ALA A 149 -25.58 -48.59 -34.39
CA ALA A 149 -26.13 -49.91 -34.10
C ALA A 149 -25.65 -50.43 -32.74
N ASN A 150 -26.53 -51.07 -31.97
CA ASN A 150 -26.25 -51.64 -30.64
C ASN A 150 -25.50 -50.68 -29.69
N SER A 151 -25.87 -49.39 -29.71
CA SER A 151 -25.20 -48.35 -28.93
C SER A 151 -26.21 -47.40 -28.28
N SER A 152 -25.72 -46.50 -27.44
CA SER A 152 -26.52 -45.45 -26.82
C SER A 152 -25.81 -44.10 -26.88
N LEU A 153 -26.58 -43.02 -27.01
CA LEU A 153 -26.06 -41.67 -27.09
C LEU A 153 -26.89 -40.73 -26.21
N GLN A 154 -26.21 -39.86 -25.47
CA GLN A 154 -26.87 -38.82 -24.69
C GLN A 154 -27.23 -37.63 -25.59
N ALA A 155 -28.45 -37.13 -25.46
CA ALA A 155 -28.95 -36.01 -26.23
C ALA A 155 -29.72 -35.02 -25.33
N LYS A 156 -29.70 -33.75 -25.72
CA LYS A 156 -30.46 -32.68 -25.05
C LYS A 156 -31.88 -32.62 -25.59
N ILE A 157 -32.84 -32.56 -24.68
CA ILE A 157 -34.26 -32.45 -24.99
C ILE A 157 -34.89 -31.27 -24.27
N GLN A 158 -35.99 -30.76 -24.83
CA GLN A 158 -36.75 -29.64 -24.30
C GLN A 158 -38.25 -29.95 -24.35
N ALA A 159 -39.02 -29.56 -23.33
CA ALA A 159 -40.47 -29.75 -23.29
C ALA A 159 -41.16 -29.03 -24.47
N ASP A 160 -42.16 -29.67 -25.07
CA ASP A 160 -42.96 -29.06 -26.14
C ASP A 160 -43.75 -27.86 -25.61
N GLU A 161 -44.33 -28.02 -24.43
CA GLU A 161 -45.11 -26.98 -23.74
C GLU A 161 -44.26 -26.22 -22.70
N LYS A 162 -44.60 -24.94 -22.51
CA LYS A 162 -44.08 -24.12 -21.42
C LYS A 162 -44.82 -24.43 -20.13
N GLY A 163 -44.14 -24.28 -18.99
CA GLY A 163 -44.74 -24.33 -17.65
C GLY A 163 -44.22 -25.47 -16.78
N VAL A 164 -44.62 -25.44 -15.50
CA VAL A 164 -44.21 -26.43 -14.49
C VAL A 164 -44.51 -27.87 -14.89
N GLY A 165 -45.49 -28.09 -15.77
CA GLY A 165 -45.85 -29.41 -16.27
C GLY A 165 -44.76 -30.10 -17.10
N GLY A 166 -43.72 -29.37 -17.53
CA GLY A 166 -42.53 -29.94 -18.15
C GLY A 166 -41.48 -30.44 -17.15
N ASN A 167 -41.60 -30.10 -15.86
CA ASN A 167 -40.70 -30.59 -14.82
C ASN A 167 -41.11 -32.01 -14.42
N ILE A 168 -40.36 -33.01 -14.88
CA ILE A 168 -40.66 -34.43 -14.64
C ILE A 168 -39.47 -35.13 -13.97
N PRO A 169 -39.71 -36.14 -13.13
CA PRO A 169 -38.64 -36.97 -12.60
C PRO A 169 -38.00 -37.82 -13.71
N PRO A 170 -36.85 -38.48 -13.42
CA PRO A 170 -36.24 -39.40 -14.37
C PRO A 170 -37.23 -40.46 -14.86
N THR A 171 -37.46 -40.53 -16.17
CA THR A 171 -38.42 -41.45 -16.78
C THR A 171 -37.92 -42.07 -18.09
N ALA A 172 -38.72 -42.98 -18.65
CA ALA A 172 -38.52 -43.56 -19.97
C ALA A 172 -39.27 -42.75 -21.04
N PHE A 173 -38.78 -42.80 -22.28
CA PHE A 173 -39.34 -42.07 -23.42
C PHE A 173 -39.50 -43.01 -24.61
N THR A 174 -40.64 -42.94 -25.29
CA THR A 174 -40.87 -43.57 -26.58
C THR A 174 -40.77 -42.53 -27.69
N ILE A 175 -40.45 -42.96 -28.91
CA ILE A 175 -40.33 -42.08 -30.07
C ILE A 175 -41.54 -42.34 -30.97
N PRO A 176 -42.67 -41.62 -30.83
CA PRO A 176 -43.89 -41.90 -31.58
C PRO A 176 -43.75 -41.78 -33.10
N GLY A 177 -42.70 -41.10 -33.59
CA GLY A 177 -42.38 -41.03 -35.01
C GLY A 177 -41.80 -42.32 -35.61
N LEU A 178 -41.45 -43.31 -34.78
CA LEU A 178 -41.00 -44.64 -35.21
C LEU A 178 -42.18 -45.63 -35.17
N SER A 179 -42.14 -46.69 -35.99
CA SER A 179 -43.14 -47.76 -35.91
C SER A 179 -43.09 -48.47 -34.54
N GLU A 180 -44.20 -49.06 -34.10
CA GLU A 180 -44.27 -49.74 -32.80
C GLU A 180 -43.18 -50.82 -32.61
N SER A 181 -42.85 -51.53 -33.70
CA SER A 181 -41.76 -52.51 -33.71
C SER A 181 -40.39 -51.89 -33.45
N LEU A 182 -40.15 -50.68 -33.98
CA LEU A 182 -38.91 -49.94 -33.81
C LEU A 182 -38.83 -49.24 -32.46
N GLN A 183 -39.94 -48.78 -31.89
CA GLN A 183 -39.97 -48.16 -30.56
C GLN A 183 -39.51 -49.11 -29.44
N LYS A 184 -39.70 -50.42 -29.61
CA LYS A 184 -39.17 -51.45 -28.68
C LYS A 184 -37.64 -51.58 -28.73
N LEU A 185 -37.04 -51.21 -29.86
CA LEU A 185 -35.60 -51.34 -30.10
C LEU A 185 -34.87 -49.99 -29.99
N VAL A 186 -35.57 -48.88 -30.19
CA VAL A 186 -35.04 -47.52 -30.10
C VAL A 186 -35.91 -46.69 -29.16
N TYR A 187 -35.40 -46.41 -27.97
CA TYR A 187 -36.11 -45.69 -26.91
C TYR A 187 -35.16 -44.81 -26.11
N GLY A 188 -35.72 -43.82 -25.39
CA GLY A 188 -34.98 -42.92 -24.53
C GLY A 188 -35.17 -43.25 -23.05
N LYS A 189 -34.16 -42.96 -22.23
CA LYS A 189 -34.29 -42.98 -20.76
C LYS A 189 -33.48 -41.82 -20.17
N SER A 190 -34.09 -41.02 -19.32
CA SER A 190 -33.39 -39.99 -18.55
C SER A 190 -32.99 -40.55 -17.19
N THR A 191 -31.79 -40.23 -16.73
CA THR A 191 -31.32 -40.52 -15.36
C THR A 191 -31.43 -39.30 -14.44
N THR A 192 -31.54 -38.11 -15.01
CA THR A 192 -31.73 -36.83 -14.32
C THR A 192 -33.15 -36.31 -14.54
N PRO A 193 -33.70 -35.52 -13.60
CA PRO A 193 -35.00 -34.87 -13.78
C PRO A 193 -34.92 -33.80 -14.88
N MET A 194 -36.04 -33.59 -15.57
CA MET A 194 -36.22 -32.43 -16.44
C MET A 194 -36.59 -31.24 -15.58
N THR A 195 -35.93 -30.10 -15.75
CA THR A 195 -36.12 -28.91 -14.91
C THR A 195 -36.14 -27.64 -15.75
N GLY A 196 -36.61 -26.52 -15.20
CA GLY A 196 -36.67 -25.24 -15.92
C GLY A 196 -38.00 -24.93 -16.60
N GLY A 197 -39.07 -25.64 -16.23
CA GLY A 197 -40.46 -25.36 -16.63
C GLY A 197 -40.96 -23.96 -16.20
N THR A 198 -40.27 -23.29 -15.30
CA THR A 198 -40.51 -21.89 -14.92
C THR A 198 -39.18 -21.16 -14.83
N ARG A 199 -39.15 -19.92 -15.31
CA ARG A 199 -38.02 -19.00 -15.10
C ARG A 199 -38.51 -17.81 -14.31
N GLN A 200 -37.70 -17.37 -13.34
CA GLN A 200 -37.90 -16.09 -12.70
C GLN A 200 -37.40 -15.02 -13.65
N ILE A 201 -38.28 -14.11 -14.06
CA ILE A 201 -37.90 -12.94 -14.85
C ILE A 201 -38.10 -11.69 -14.00
N GLY A 202 -37.16 -10.78 -14.09
CA GLY A 202 -37.23 -9.48 -13.45
C GLY A 202 -37.36 -8.40 -14.50
N ARG A 203 -37.83 -7.22 -14.08
CA ARG A 203 -37.79 -6.03 -14.93
C ARG A 203 -36.39 -5.43 -14.85
N LEU A 204 -35.71 -5.32 -15.98
CA LEU A 204 -34.39 -4.68 -16.03
C LEU A 204 -34.50 -3.20 -15.64
N THR A 205 -33.81 -2.80 -14.57
CA THR A 205 -33.80 -1.41 -14.09
C THR A 205 -32.49 -0.71 -14.45
N ALA A 206 -32.50 0.63 -14.45
CA ALA A 206 -31.27 1.42 -14.65
C ALA A 206 -30.22 1.11 -13.58
N THR A 207 -30.65 0.87 -12.34
CA THR A 207 -29.76 0.50 -11.23
C THR A 207 -29.07 -0.86 -11.46
N ASP A 208 -29.72 -1.81 -12.12
CA ASP A 208 -29.10 -3.08 -12.47
C ASP A 208 -28.01 -2.90 -13.53
N VAL A 209 -28.26 -2.03 -14.52
CA VAL A 209 -27.27 -1.69 -15.56
C VAL A 209 -26.08 -0.94 -14.96
N GLU A 210 -26.31 0.05 -14.09
CA GLU A 210 -25.24 0.79 -13.39
C GLU A 210 -24.38 -0.14 -12.53
N LYS A 211 -25.00 -1.08 -11.81
CA LYS A 211 -24.26 -2.11 -11.04
C LYS A 211 -23.45 -3.01 -11.95
N ALA A 212 -24.03 -3.47 -13.06
CA ALA A 212 -23.34 -4.30 -14.03
C ALA A 212 -22.14 -3.57 -14.65
N GLU A 213 -22.28 -2.28 -14.98
CA GLU A 213 -21.18 -1.44 -15.47
C GLU A 213 -20.05 -1.32 -14.45
N LEU A 214 -20.38 -1.02 -13.18
CA LEU A 214 -19.41 -0.92 -12.10
C LEU A 214 -18.69 -2.26 -11.84
N GLU A 215 -19.43 -3.36 -11.80
CA GLU A 215 -18.86 -4.70 -11.57
C GLU A 215 -17.99 -5.15 -12.75
N LEU A 216 -18.44 -4.95 -13.99
CA LEU A 216 -17.66 -5.27 -15.19
C LEU A 216 -16.36 -4.47 -15.20
N THR A 217 -16.47 -3.16 -15.02
CA THR A 217 -15.31 -2.25 -15.02
C THR A 217 -14.32 -2.63 -13.93
N LYS A 218 -14.78 -2.88 -12.71
CA LYS A 218 -13.92 -3.24 -11.57
C LYS A 218 -13.21 -4.59 -11.77
N LYS A 219 -13.92 -5.60 -12.25
CA LYS A 219 -13.36 -6.94 -12.45
C LYS A 219 -12.37 -6.94 -13.61
N SER A 220 -12.78 -6.40 -14.76
CA SER A 220 -11.94 -6.37 -15.95
C SER A 220 -10.72 -5.45 -15.79
N SER A 221 -10.81 -4.37 -15.01
CA SER A 221 -9.64 -3.55 -14.69
C SER A 221 -8.66 -4.27 -13.77
N ALA A 222 -9.15 -5.01 -12.77
CA ALA A 222 -8.31 -5.84 -11.91
C ALA A 222 -7.59 -6.94 -12.71
N ASP A 223 -8.29 -7.60 -13.63
CA ASP A 223 -7.71 -8.62 -14.52
C ASP A 223 -6.63 -8.01 -15.44
N ALA A 224 -6.88 -6.83 -16.01
CA ALA A 224 -5.89 -6.12 -16.84
C ALA A 224 -4.64 -5.71 -16.04
N ILE A 225 -4.83 -5.20 -14.82
CA ILE A 225 -3.71 -4.85 -13.92
C ILE A 225 -2.91 -6.10 -13.55
N ALA A 226 -3.56 -7.24 -13.30
CA ALA A 226 -2.87 -8.50 -13.02
C ALA A 226 -2.02 -8.95 -14.22
N GLN A 227 -2.55 -8.84 -15.45
CA GLN A 227 -1.78 -9.12 -16.67
C GLN A 227 -0.59 -8.18 -16.84
N PHE A 228 -0.74 -6.90 -16.49
CA PHE A 228 0.40 -5.97 -16.49
C PHE A 228 1.49 -6.43 -15.51
N PHE A 229 1.12 -6.82 -14.28
CA PHE A 229 2.07 -7.36 -13.31
C PHE A 229 2.80 -8.61 -13.82
N GLU A 230 2.12 -9.52 -14.52
CA GLU A 230 2.74 -10.71 -15.12
C GLU A 230 3.73 -10.36 -16.24
N ALA A 231 3.46 -9.27 -16.97
CA ALA A 231 4.30 -8.78 -18.05
C ALA A 231 5.46 -7.88 -17.59
N LEU A 232 5.55 -7.53 -16.30
CA LEU A 232 6.64 -6.74 -15.75
C LEU A 232 7.89 -7.60 -15.53
N ASP A 233 8.99 -7.22 -16.16
CA ASP A 233 10.30 -7.85 -15.95
C ASP A 233 10.95 -7.45 -14.62
N ASP A 234 10.72 -6.21 -14.15
CA ASP A 234 11.29 -5.68 -12.91
C ASP A 234 10.32 -5.83 -11.72
N LYS A 235 10.63 -6.77 -10.82
CA LYS A 235 9.85 -7.05 -9.61
C LYS A 235 9.91 -5.95 -8.55
N ASN A 236 10.77 -4.95 -8.71
CA ASN A 236 10.87 -3.82 -7.77
C ASN A 236 9.86 -2.70 -8.08
N LEU A 237 9.15 -2.81 -9.21
CA LEU A 237 8.11 -1.86 -9.58
C LEU A 237 6.81 -2.18 -8.84
N VAL A 238 6.21 -1.16 -8.24
CA VAL A 238 4.91 -1.25 -7.59
C VAL A 238 3.90 -0.38 -8.32
N LEU A 239 2.62 -0.75 -8.23
CA LEU A 239 1.53 0.04 -8.78
C LEU A 239 1.38 1.34 -7.98
N ILE A 240 1.58 2.48 -8.62
CA ILE A 240 1.38 3.81 -8.03
C ILE A 240 -0.07 4.25 -8.19
N GLY A 241 -0.67 3.90 -9.33
CA GLY A 241 -2.07 4.16 -9.60
C GLY A 241 -2.49 3.60 -10.94
N SER A 242 -3.80 3.54 -11.14
CA SER A 242 -4.41 3.13 -12.40
C SER A 242 -5.58 4.04 -12.74
N GLN A 243 -5.78 4.23 -14.03
CA GLN A 243 -6.93 4.91 -14.59
C GLN A 243 -7.69 3.92 -15.45
N THR A 244 -9.01 3.92 -15.33
CA THR A 244 -9.87 3.05 -16.12
C THR A 244 -10.96 3.90 -16.76
N LYS A 245 -11.19 3.67 -18.03
CA LYS A 245 -12.25 4.31 -18.80
C LYS A 245 -13.00 3.25 -19.59
N LEU A 246 -14.31 3.17 -19.37
CA LEU A 246 -15.19 2.37 -20.19
C LEU A 246 -15.83 3.29 -21.24
N THR A 247 -15.76 2.91 -22.51
CA THR A 247 -16.46 3.57 -23.62
C THR A 247 -17.40 2.59 -24.31
N ASP A 248 -18.41 3.11 -25.00
CA ASP A 248 -19.40 2.30 -25.74
C ASP A 248 -20.12 1.24 -24.90
N GLY A 249 -20.31 1.50 -23.60
CA GLY A 249 -21.03 0.65 -22.69
C GLY A 249 -22.50 0.49 -23.10
N LYS A 250 -22.94 -0.75 -23.33
CA LYS A 250 -24.32 -1.07 -23.70
C LYS A 250 -24.77 -2.41 -23.16
N ALA A 251 -26.03 -2.47 -22.76
CA ALA A 251 -26.75 -3.71 -22.50
C ALA A 251 -27.34 -4.26 -23.81
N ASP A 252 -27.40 -5.59 -23.93
CA ASP A 252 -28.10 -6.27 -25.03
C ASP A 252 -29.63 -6.20 -24.93
N GLN A 253 -30.16 -5.80 -23.77
CA GLN A 253 -31.59 -5.67 -23.48
C GLN A 253 -31.96 -4.21 -23.16
N GLU A 254 -33.19 -3.84 -23.52
CA GLU A 254 -33.73 -2.51 -23.23
C GLU A 254 -34.17 -2.38 -21.76
N LEU A 255 -34.10 -1.16 -21.22
CA LEU A 255 -34.61 -0.85 -19.89
C LEU A 255 -36.11 -1.15 -19.81
N GLY A 256 -36.52 -1.83 -18.76
CA GLY A 256 -37.89 -2.25 -18.56
C GLY A 256 -38.29 -3.57 -19.22
N SER A 257 -37.38 -4.22 -19.97
CA SER A 257 -37.59 -5.57 -20.47
C SER A 257 -37.73 -6.58 -19.32
N GLU A 258 -38.60 -7.58 -19.51
CA GLU A 258 -38.77 -8.68 -18.56
C GLU A 258 -37.86 -9.85 -18.96
N VAL A 259 -36.68 -9.91 -18.35
CA VAL A 259 -35.65 -10.91 -18.68
C VAL A 259 -35.08 -11.52 -17.40
N SER A 260 -34.55 -12.74 -17.50
CA SER A 260 -33.85 -13.37 -16.36
C SER A 260 -32.42 -12.87 -16.20
N SER A 261 -31.84 -12.37 -17.28
CA SER A 261 -30.43 -11.98 -17.38
C SER A 261 -30.24 -11.12 -18.61
N PHE A 262 -29.26 -10.24 -18.56
CA PHE A 262 -28.80 -9.43 -19.68
C PHE A 262 -27.28 -9.51 -19.76
N THR A 263 -26.72 -9.12 -20.88
CA THR A 263 -25.29 -9.04 -21.10
C THR A 263 -24.91 -7.57 -21.27
N PHE A 264 -23.92 -7.14 -20.50
CA PHE A 264 -23.35 -5.81 -20.61
C PHE A 264 -21.99 -5.91 -21.29
N SER A 265 -21.79 -5.06 -22.29
CA SER A 265 -20.59 -5.03 -23.14
C SER A 265 -20.07 -3.61 -23.28
N GLY A 266 -18.76 -3.46 -23.47
CA GLY A 266 -18.14 -2.17 -23.73
C GLY A 266 -16.67 -2.31 -24.09
N GLN A 267 -16.04 -1.19 -24.41
CA GLN A 267 -14.61 -1.09 -24.68
C GLN A 267 -13.92 -0.54 -23.44
N LEU A 268 -13.03 -1.34 -22.84
CA LEU A 268 -12.32 -0.96 -21.63
C LEU A 268 -10.90 -0.52 -21.96
N THR A 269 -10.58 0.73 -21.63
CA THR A 269 -9.21 1.24 -21.62
C THR A 269 -8.70 1.27 -20.19
N VAL A 270 -7.61 0.54 -19.93
CA VAL A 270 -6.94 0.51 -18.63
C VAL A 270 -5.53 1.05 -18.82
N SER A 271 -5.14 2.02 -17.99
CA SER A 271 -3.77 2.53 -17.92
C SER A 271 -3.26 2.38 -16.50
N ALA A 272 -2.06 1.84 -16.34
CA ALA A 272 -1.43 1.63 -15.05
C ALA A 272 -0.02 2.21 -15.05
N VAL A 273 0.35 2.81 -13.92
CA VAL A 273 1.65 3.45 -13.71
C VAL A 273 2.39 2.68 -12.63
N PHE A 274 3.54 2.13 -13.01
CA PHE A 274 4.40 1.36 -12.12
C PHE A 274 5.71 2.10 -11.90
N ALA A 275 6.13 2.26 -10.66
CA ALA A 275 7.39 2.92 -10.33
C ALA A 275 8.03 2.30 -9.11
N LYS A 276 9.30 2.63 -8.88
CA LYS A 276 10.03 2.17 -7.69
C LYS A 276 9.64 3.03 -6.50
N GLN A 277 8.94 2.41 -5.54
CA GLN A 277 8.50 3.07 -4.31
C GLN A 277 9.65 3.77 -3.58
N ASN A 278 10.83 3.13 -3.53
CA ASN A 278 12.00 3.68 -2.85
C ASN A 278 12.49 5.00 -3.46
N GLU A 279 12.44 5.16 -4.79
CA GLU A 279 12.88 6.39 -5.44
C GLU A 279 11.92 7.56 -5.15
N ILE A 280 10.61 7.28 -5.19
CA ILE A 280 9.58 8.28 -4.83
C ILE A 280 9.71 8.66 -3.35
N LEU A 281 9.95 7.68 -2.48
CA LEU A 281 10.10 7.89 -1.05
C LEU A 281 11.34 8.73 -0.71
N GLU A 282 12.48 8.48 -1.34
CA GLU A 282 13.69 9.31 -1.14
C GLU A 282 13.50 10.73 -1.66
N LEU A 283 12.82 10.89 -2.80
CA LEU A 283 12.45 12.21 -3.31
C LEU A 283 11.49 12.94 -2.37
N ALA A 284 10.46 12.25 -1.87
CA ALA A 284 9.47 12.79 -0.93
C ALA A 284 10.13 13.21 0.39
N LYS A 285 11.04 12.38 0.94
CA LYS A 285 11.86 12.74 2.11
C LYS A 285 12.69 14.00 1.87
N THR A 286 13.31 14.11 0.71
CA THR A 286 14.13 15.27 0.35
C THR A 286 13.27 16.53 0.26
N LYS A 287 12.12 16.45 -0.41
CA LYS A 287 11.17 17.56 -0.56
C LYS A 287 10.53 18.01 0.76
N LEU A 288 10.18 17.07 1.63
CA LEU A 288 9.69 17.35 2.97
C LEU A 288 10.76 18.04 3.84
N LYS A 289 12.04 17.67 3.69
CA LYS A 289 13.13 18.37 4.38
C LYS A 289 13.35 19.77 3.79
N GLU A 290 13.38 19.91 2.47
CA GLU A 290 13.53 21.20 1.79
C GLU A 290 12.43 22.20 2.19
N SER A 291 11.18 21.74 2.31
CA SER A 291 10.05 22.60 2.69
C SER A 291 10.15 23.17 4.11
N GLN A 292 10.95 22.52 4.97
CA GLN A 292 11.22 22.96 6.34
C GLN A 292 12.44 23.87 6.44
N GLY A 293 13.22 24.03 5.36
CA GLY A 293 14.41 24.89 5.33
C GLY A 293 15.40 24.56 6.43
N ALA A 294 15.77 25.56 7.25
CA ALA A 294 16.69 25.39 8.38
C ALA A 294 16.16 24.47 9.50
N LYS A 295 14.85 24.14 9.51
CA LYS A 295 14.22 23.24 10.48
C LYS A 295 14.26 21.77 10.05
N SER A 296 14.84 21.49 8.88
CA SER A 296 14.91 20.16 8.26
C SER A 296 15.65 19.10 9.08
N GLU A 297 16.56 19.50 9.97
CA GLU A 297 17.29 18.59 10.86
C GLU A 297 16.42 17.96 11.95
N PHE A 298 15.22 18.53 12.17
CA PHE A 298 14.28 18.13 13.21
C PHE A 298 13.07 17.40 12.66
N VAL A 299 13.13 16.82 11.45
CA VAL A 299 12.01 16.08 10.87
C VAL A 299 12.41 14.63 10.64
N SER A 300 11.80 13.74 11.41
CA SER A 300 11.80 12.31 11.14
C SER A 300 10.63 11.99 10.23
N VAL A 301 10.94 11.50 9.03
CA VAL A 301 9.92 11.14 8.04
C VAL A 301 9.35 9.78 8.38
N ASP A 302 8.04 9.62 8.36
CA ASP A 302 7.39 8.31 8.48
C ASP A 302 7.24 7.68 7.08
N PRO A 303 8.03 6.63 6.75
CA PRO A 303 7.91 5.92 5.47
C PRO A 303 6.51 5.37 5.19
N ALA A 304 5.75 5.03 6.24
CA ALA A 304 4.43 4.42 6.12
C ALA A 304 3.34 5.44 5.77
N SER A 305 3.60 6.74 5.97
CA SER A 305 2.65 7.81 5.66
C SER A 305 2.63 8.24 4.19
N LEU A 306 3.47 7.61 3.37
CA LEU A 306 3.59 7.94 1.96
C LEU A 306 2.38 7.44 1.18
N THR A 307 1.62 8.38 0.62
CA THR A 307 0.45 8.09 -0.21
C THR A 307 0.57 8.75 -1.58
N TYR A 308 -0.07 8.14 -2.57
CA TYR A 308 -0.04 8.61 -3.95
C TYR A 308 -1.46 8.65 -4.53
N GLU A 309 -1.72 9.67 -5.34
CA GLU A 309 -2.96 9.81 -6.08
C GLU A 309 -2.62 10.09 -7.55
N LEU A 310 -3.08 9.22 -8.44
CA LEU A 310 -2.87 9.39 -9.88
C LEU A 310 -3.81 10.48 -10.42
N MET A 311 -3.26 11.58 -10.90
CA MET A 311 -4.04 12.72 -11.40
C MET A 311 -4.33 12.58 -12.89
N ALA A 312 -3.32 12.22 -13.69
CA ALA A 312 -3.45 12.12 -15.13
C ALA A 312 -2.45 11.13 -15.71
N VAL A 313 -2.83 10.47 -16.81
CA VAL A 313 -1.95 9.63 -17.62
C VAL A 313 -2.05 10.10 -19.08
N ASP A 314 -0.90 10.35 -19.68
CA ASP A 314 -0.73 10.62 -21.10
C ASP A 314 -0.04 9.41 -21.72
N MET A 315 -0.83 8.57 -22.40
CA MET A 315 -0.35 7.36 -23.07
C MET A 315 0.47 7.66 -24.34
N GLU A 316 0.33 8.86 -24.94
CA GLU A 316 1.12 9.25 -26.12
C GLU A 316 2.55 9.57 -25.73
N LYS A 317 2.73 10.27 -24.60
CA LYS A 317 4.05 10.64 -24.06
C LYS A 317 4.62 9.61 -23.08
N LEU A 318 3.84 8.58 -22.74
CA LEU A 318 4.16 7.64 -21.65
C LEU A 318 4.58 8.39 -20.39
N ALA A 319 3.76 9.38 -20.01
CA ALA A 319 3.96 10.22 -18.82
C ALA A 319 2.70 10.25 -17.95
N ALA A 320 2.88 10.33 -16.64
CA ALA A 320 1.81 10.44 -15.67
C ALA A 320 2.11 11.51 -14.62
N GLN A 321 1.06 12.19 -14.18
CA GLN A 321 1.12 13.12 -13.05
C GLN A 321 0.53 12.45 -11.82
N VAL A 322 1.31 12.42 -10.75
CA VAL A 322 0.93 11.81 -9.48
C VAL A 322 1.07 12.86 -8.39
N LYS A 323 0.03 13.03 -7.58
CA LYS A 323 0.12 13.78 -6.33
C LYS A 323 0.72 12.85 -5.28
N VAL A 324 1.81 13.26 -4.67
CA VAL A 324 2.50 12.54 -3.61
C VAL A 324 2.30 13.32 -2.31
N SER A 325 1.84 12.62 -1.28
CA SER A 325 1.67 13.16 0.07
C SER A 325 2.53 12.35 1.02
N ILE A 326 3.27 13.05 1.87
CA ILE A 326 4.11 12.42 2.90
C ILE A 326 4.00 13.22 4.19
N SER A 327 3.97 12.50 5.31
CA SER A 327 4.02 13.12 6.64
C SER A 327 5.34 12.78 7.34
N GLY A 328 5.77 13.69 8.19
CA GLY A 328 6.86 13.46 9.13
C GLY A 328 6.48 13.99 10.51
N LEU A 329 7.18 13.51 11.52
CA LEU A 329 7.14 14.10 12.84
C LEU A 329 8.29 15.10 12.95
N ALA A 330 7.98 16.30 13.40
CA ALA A 330 8.98 17.27 13.83
C ALA A 330 9.62 16.79 15.15
N THR A 331 10.54 15.83 15.07
CA THR A 331 11.31 15.29 16.18
C THR A 331 12.79 15.61 16.05
N LEU A 332 13.41 16.02 17.15
CA LEU A 332 14.87 16.05 17.26
C LEU A 332 15.43 14.62 17.18
N ASP A 333 16.34 14.35 16.24
CA ASP A 333 17.12 13.10 16.24
C ASP A 333 18.15 13.15 17.39
N PRO A 334 18.03 12.29 18.42
CA PRO A 334 18.94 12.28 19.56
C PRO A 334 20.36 11.82 19.22
N SER A 335 20.58 11.29 18.02
CA SER A 335 21.86 10.76 17.58
C SER A 335 22.75 11.82 16.93
N LYS A 336 22.20 13.00 16.61
CA LYS A 336 22.93 14.07 15.93
C LYS A 336 23.22 15.21 16.90
N ASP A 337 24.48 15.64 16.97
CA ASP A 337 24.90 16.85 17.69
C ASP A 337 24.54 18.09 16.85
N ILE A 338 23.25 18.37 16.77
CA ILE A 338 22.65 19.45 15.96
C ILE A 338 22.85 20.85 16.57
N PHE A 339 23.27 20.93 17.84
CA PHE A 339 23.47 22.20 18.52
C PHE A 339 24.95 22.51 18.69
N ASP A 340 25.41 23.65 18.19
CA ASP A 340 26.77 24.10 18.44
C ASP A 340 26.93 24.52 19.90
N LYS A 341 27.52 23.62 20.70
CA LYS A 341 27.82 23.82 22.12
C LYS A 341 28.67 25.07 22.39
N ASN A 342 29.43 25.57 21.40
CA ASN A 342 30.21 26.80 21.54
C ASN A 342 29.32 28.04 21.70
N LEU A 343 28.17 28.05 21.01
CA LEU A 343 27.24 29.18 21.06
C LEU A 343 26.53 29.26 22.41
N LEU A 344 26.42 28.13 23.11
CA LEU A 344 25.71 28.04 24.39
C LEU A 344 26.59 28.46 25.59
N VAL A 345 27.91 28.59 25.42
CA VAL A 345 28.84 28.88 26.52
C VAL A 345 28.50 30.22 27.17
N GLY A 346 28.41 30.22 28.50
CA GLY A 346 28.10 31.42 29.28
C GLY A 346 26.62 31.80 29.34
N PHE A 347 25.74 31.10 28.62
CA PHE A 347 24.29 31.32 28.68
C PHE A 347 23.76 31.01 30.09
N THR A 348 22.78 31.80 30.51
CA THR A 348 21.99 31.54 31.71
C THR A 348 20.82 30.60 31.38
N GLU A 349 20.11 30.14 32.41
CA GLU A 349 18.88 29.35 32.22
C GLU A 349 17.87 30.05 31.30
N ASN A 350 17.70 31.37 31.47
CA ASN A 350 16.76 32.15 30.67
C ASN A 350 17.22 32.29 29.22
N ASP A 351 18.52 32.46 28.98
CA ASP A 351 19.09 32.55 27.63
C ASP A 351 18.93 31.22 26.89
N LEU A 352 19.12 30.09 27.59
CA LEU A 352 18.87 28.76 27.03
C LEU A 352 17.39 28.56 26.70
N LYS A 353 16.48 28.88 27.63
CA LYS A 353 15.03 28.79 27.35
C LYS A 353 14.63 29.63 26.15
N LEU A 354 15.15 30.85 26.05
CA LEU A 354 14.88 31.73 24.91
C LEU A 354 15.44 31.16 23.60
N TYR A 355 16.68 30.67 23.60
CA TYR A 355 17.30 30.05 22.43
C TYR A 355 16.49 28.83 21.94
N PHE A 356 16.14 27.91 22.84
CA PHE A 356 15.40 26.71 22.45
C PHE A 356 13.92 26.99 22.11
N SER A 357 13.32 28.06 22.62
CA SER A 357 11.95 28.47 22.26
C SER A 357 11.80 28.94 20.81
N GLN A 358 12.90 29.22 20.11
CA GLN A 358 12.88 29.59 18.69
C GLN A 358 12.63 28.38 17.78
N PHE A 359 12.71 27.16 18.31
CA PHE A 359 12.50 25.93 17.56
C PHE A 359 11.11 25.37 17.87
N ASP A 360 10.20 25.45 16.89
CA ASP A 360 8.84 24.90 17.01
C ASP A 360 8.83 23.38 17.29
N SER A 361 9.92 22.68 16.97
CA SER A 361 10.10 21.24 17.25
C SER A 361 10.34 20.94 18.74
N ILE A 362 10.54 21.94 19.60
CA ILE A 362 10.82 21.82 21.04
C ILE A 362 9.63 22.35 21.83
N LYS A 363 8.90 21.46 22.51
CA LYS A 363 7.74 21.82 23.34
C LYS A 363 8.15 22.35 24.71
N ASP A 364 9.16 21.71 25.31
CA ASP A 364 9.67 22.11 26.61
C ASP A 364 11.18 21.91 26.70
N THR A 365 11.82 22.67 27.57
CA THR A 365 13.26 22.62 27.82
C THR A 365 13.53 22.68 29.31
N LYS A 366 14.02 21.57 29.85
CA LYS A 366 14.45 21.46 31.25
C LYS A 366 15.96 21.62 31.35
N ILE A 367 16.41 22.60 32.12
CA ILE A 367 17.83 22.92 32.31
C ILE A 367 18.23 22.65 33.76
N GLU A 368 19.22 21.80 33.96
CA GLU A 368 19.75 21.44 35.28
C GLU A 368 21.25 21.76 35.35
N PHE A 369 21.60 22.75 36.16
CA PHE A 369 22.99 23.07 36.48
C PHE A 369 23.44 22.27 37.70
N THR A 370 24.61 21.63 37.59
CA THR A 370 25.21 20.86 38.69
C THR A 370 26.67 21.26 38.88
N PRO A 371 27.12 21.48 40.14
CA PRO A 371 26.34 21.58 41.38
C PRO A 371 25.51 22.87 41.51
N PHE A 372 24.71 23.02 42.58
CA PHE A 372 23.72 24.10 42.78
C PHE A 372 24.27 25.54 42.70
N TRP A 373 25.58 25.73 42.81
CA TRP A 373 26.25 27.03 42.71
C TRP A 373 26.50 27.49 41.26
N VAL A 374 26.37 26.61 40.28
CA VAL A 374 26.57 26.91 38.86
C VAL A 374 25.32 27.58 38.30
N LYS A 375 25.47 28.75 37.67
CA LYS A 375 24.35 29.52 37.09
C LYS A 375 24.50 29.80 35.58
N LYS A 376 25.61 29.38 35.00
CA LYS A 376 25.97 29.63 33.60
C LYS A 376 26.53 28.38 32.97
N VAL A 377 26.36 28.25 31.66
CA VAL A 377 26.91 27.15 30.88
C VAL A 377 28.45 27.14 30.98
N PRO A 378 29.07 26.00 31.36
CA PRO A 378 30.52 25.85 31.46
C PRO A 378 31.23 26.06 30.11
N ILE A 379 32.52 26.42 30.15
CA ILE A 379 33.34 26.60 28.95
C ILE A 379 33.72 25.25 28.31
N LEU A 380 33.78 24.20 29.11
CA LEU A 380 34.16 22.85 28.67
C LEU A 380 32.98 22.17 27.96
N LYS A 381 33.16 21.81 26.68
CA LYS A 381 32.14 21.13 25.85
C LYS A 381 31.62 19.84 26.47
N ASP A 382 32.52 19.05 27.08
CA ASP A 382 32.21 17.76 27.69
C ASP A 382 31.28 17.91 28.92
N HIS A 383 31.16 19.12 29.44
CA HIS A 383 30.29 19.44 30.58
C HIS A 383 28.94 19.98 30.15
N ILE A 384 28.68 20.08 28.84
CA ILE A 384 27.40 20.46 28.24
C ILE A 384 26.74 19.19 27.70
N ILE A 385 25.79 18.66 28.46
CA ILE A 385 25.08 17.42 28.14
C ILE A 385 23.70 17.79 27.63
N ILE A 386 23.43 17.49 26.36
CA ILE A 386 22.10 17.65 25.76
C ILE A 386 21.45 16.27 25.69
N LYS A 387 20.27 16.13 26.26
CA LYS A 387 19.45 14.92 26.25
C LYS A 387 18.11 15.26 25.59
N ILE A 388 17.57 14.34 24.81
CA ILE A 388 16.21 14.45 24.30
C ILE A 388 15.37 13.45 25.09
N GLU A 389 14.29 13.96 25.68
CA GLU A 389 13.30 13.14 26.37
C GLU A 389 12.50 12.36 25.31
N LYS A 390 12.30 11.05 25.54
CA LYS A 390 11.63 10.17 24.60
C LYS A 390 10.12 10.37 24.59
#